data_AF-A0AAP2GTD6-F1
#
_entry.id   AF-A0AAP2GTD6-F1
#
_cell.length_a   1.000
_cell.length_b   1.000
_cell.length_c   1.000
_cell.angle_alpha   90.00
_cell.angle_beta   90.00
_cell.angle_gamma   90.00
#
_symmetry.space_group_name_H-M   'P 1'
#
loop_
_entity.id
_entity.type
_entity.pdbx_description
1 polymer ?
#
loop_
_entity_poly.entity_id
_entity_poly.type
_entity_poly.pdbx_seq_one_letter_code
_entity_poly.pdbx_strand_id
1 'polypeptide(L)'
;MSKKVILISFAFSLVGLVAEFLMFVPVQEAVFPLLAEIQHLLSIVQIRTHGFLEYARVWQGPRIGFPDVICYLMLFAGAILYRTSKRRETRLIRFVLSIVMMSNVLTILFSILMPSAFRSQFQVDLSLMGWILYGITLAKNAALAYFSYRVLQVLRAEKVLVTVQSGLPEEPILMLQEASGPQRFTNALIDLIVCVLIFLPLGTQLVPEWLSRMEETFGSRNAVVILLVIARTIYYILFEMTLAATPGKFMTETRVMDVDGDPAIPGLIVRRTLSRFIPFEPLSFFWNGLWHDNISYTRVVKEEQTGVDGTRYLLIFPAIVALGIILYNMDGIF
;
A
#
# COMPACT_ATOMS: atom_id res chain seq x y z
N MET A 1 9.42 -20.45 -9.04
CA MET A 1 8.78 -19.12 -8.90
C MET A 1 9.65 -18.13 -8.14
N SER A 2 10.27 -18.54 -7.03
CA SER A 2 11.16 -17.72 -6.19
C SER A 2 12.30 -16.94 -6.86
N LYS A 3 13.03 -17.52 -7.83
CA LYS A 3 14.05 -16.78 -8.60
C LYS A 3 13.45 -15.60 -9.39
N LYS A 4 12.21 -15.75 -9.87
CA LYS A 4 11.49 -14.69 -10.58
C LYS A 4 11.10 -13.55 -9.64
N VAL A 5 10.69 -13.85 -8.40
CA VAL A 5 10.35 -12.82 -7.40
C VAL A 5 11.55 -11.89 -7.13
N ILE A 6 12.76 -12.44 -6.93
CA ILE A 6 13.98 -11.63 -6.72
C ILE A 6 14.24 -10.71 -7.92
N LEU A 7 14.29 -11.30 -9.12
CA LEU A 7 14.60 -10.56 -10.35
C LEU A 7 13.59 -9.44 -10.59
N ILE A 8 12.31 -9.71 -10.35
CA ILE A 8 11.23 -8.77 -10.59
C ILE A 8 11.22 -7.67 -9.54
N SER A 9 11.36 -7.98 -8.25
CA SER A 9 11.45 -6.95 -7.21
C SER A 9 12.63 -6.02 -7.46
N PHE A 10 13.77 -6.57 -7.90
CA PHE A 10 14.93 -5.78 -8.30
C PHE A 10 14.65 -4.91 -9.53
N ALA A 11 14.09 -5.50 -10.60
CA ALA A 11 13.74 -4.77 -11.81
C ALA A 11 12.73 -3.64 -11.52
N PHE A 12 11.69 -3.92 -10.74
CA PHE A 12 10.69 -2.93 -10.36
C PHE A 12 11.30 -1.80 -9.55
N SER A 13 12.17 -2.10 -8.58
CA SER A 13 12.84 -1.05 -7.81
C SER A 13 13.72 -0.16 -8.70
N LEU A 14 14.48 -0.73 -9.64
CA LEU A 14 15.38 0.03 -10.50
C LEU A 14 14.61 0.87 -11.52
N VAL A 15 13.61 0.28 -12.19
CA VAL A 15 12.77 0.98 -13.17
C VAL A 15 12.01 2.12 -12.49
N GLY A 16 11.44 1.88 -11.30
CA GLY A 16 10.75 2.90 -10.53
C GLY A 16 11.67 4.05 -10.11
N LEU A 17 12.87 3.76 -9.61
CA LEU A 17 13.86 4.80 -9.29
C LEU A 17 14.23 5.61 -10.54
N VAL A 18 14.53 4.96 -11.66
CA VAL A 18 14.83 5.66 -12.92
C VAL A 18 13.67 6.57 -13.34
N ALA A 19 12.42 6.11 -13.20
CA ALA A 19 11.25 6.92 -13.49
C ALA A 19 11.21 8.21 -12.64
N GLU A 20 11.50 8.12 -11.34
CA GLU A 20 11.49 9.29 -10.43
C GLU A 20 12.52 10.35 -10.84
N PHE A 21 13.72 9.93 -11.22
CA PHE A 21 14.80 10.84 -11.60
C PHE A 21 14.74 11.30 -13.07
N LEU A 22 13.85 10.74 -13.90
CA LEU A 22 13.78 11.04 -15.33
C LEU A 22 13.53 12.53 -15.63
N MET A 23 12.72 13.20 -14.81
CA MET A 23 12.37 14.61 -14.99
C MET A 23 13.50 15.58 -14.63
N PHE A 24 14.61 15.09 -14.06
CA PHE A 24 15.80 15.89 -13.73
C PHE A 24 16.85 15.87 -14.85
N VAL A 25 16.62 15.10 -15.92
CA VAL A 25 17.52 15.09 -17.08
C VAL A 25 17.38 16.43 -17.81
N PRO A 26 18.47 17.20 -18.01
CA PRO A 26 18.41 18.48 -18.69
C PRO A 26 18.08 18.27 -20.16
N VAL A 27 16.86 18.62 -20.55
CA VAL A 27 16.36 18.54 -21.93
C VAL A 27 15.73 19.87 -22.36
N GLN A 28 15.50 20.02 -23.68
CA GLN A 28 14.76 21.15 -24.21
C GLN A 28 13.30 21.13 -23.71
N GLU A 29 12.71 22.32 -23.48
CA GLU A 29 11.33 22.46 -22.99
C GLU A 29 10.30 21.66 -23.81
N ALA A 30 10.49 21.60 -25.12
CA ALA A 30 9.63 20.84 -26.03
C ALA A 30 9.59 19.32 -25.77
N VAL A 31 10.58 18.77 -25.05
CA VAL A 31 10.71 17.33 -24.76
C VAL A 31 10.08 16.95 -23.41
N PHE A 32 9.81 17.92 -22.53
CA PHE A 32 9.26 17.65 -21.19
C PHE A 32 7.94 16.88 -21.19
N PRO A 33 6.95 17.17 -22.06
CA PRO A 33 5.70 16.40 -22.08
C PRO A 33 5.93 14.92 -22.40
N LEU A 34 6.85 14.62 -23.32
CA LEU A 34 7.23 13.26 -23.66
C LEU A 34 7.92 12.55 -22.49
N LEU A 35 8.82 13.24 -21.76
CA LEU A 35 9.44 12.68 -20.56
C LEU A 35 8.44 12.43 -19.45
N ALA A 36 7.45 13.30 -19.26
CA ALA A 36 6.40 13.11 -18.27
C ALA A 36 5.55 11.86 -18.57
N GLU A 37 5.22 11.63 -19.84
CA GLU A 37 4.53 10.41 -20.28
C GLU A 37 5.38 9.15 -20.04
N ILE A 38 6.67 9.21 -20.39
CA ILE A 38 7.59 8.09 -20.14
C ILE A 38 7.72 7.82 -18.64
N GLN A 39 7.87 8.87 -17.82
CA GLN A 39 7.91 8.74 -16.36
C GLN A 39 6.65 8.04 -15.87
N HIS A 40 5.47 8.48 -16.29
CA HIS A 40 4.21 7.90 -15.87
C HIS A 40 4.06 6.42 -16.29
N LEU A 41 4.49 6.06 -17.50
CA LEU A 41 4.50 4.67 -17.96
C LEU A 41 5.47 3.79 -17.16
N LEU A 42 6.61 4.34 -16.74
CA LEU A 42 7.62 3.63 -15.94
C LEU A 42 7.31 3.60 -14.44
N SER A 43 6.52 4.54 -13.91
CA SER A 43 6.12 4.59 -12.49
C SER A 43 5.39 3.32 -12.09
N ILE A 44 5.87 2.58 -11.10
CA ILE A 44 5.27 1.31 -10.69
C ILE A 44 4.30 1.51 -9.52
N VAL A 45 4.64 2.41 -8.61
CA VAL A 45 3.76 2.86 -7.54
C VAL A 45 3.05 4.14 -8.02
N GLN A 46 1.81 4.35 -7.57
CA GLN A 46 0.97 5.49 -7.94
C GLN A 46 0.58 6.31 -6.69
N ILE A 47 1.55 6.63 -5.83
CA ILE A 47 1.31 7.37 -4.57
C ILE A 47 1.94 8.77 -4.56
N ARG A 48 2.48 9.18 -5.70
CA ARG A 48 2.98 10.53 -5.92
C ARG A 48 1.87 11.56 -5.71
N THR A 49 2.16 12.56 -4.89
CA THR A 49 1.28 13.71 -4.72
C THR A 49 1.74 14.82 -5.64
N HIS A 50 1.02 14.98 -6.75
CA HIS A 50 0.98 16.27 -7.42
C HIS A 50 -0.04 17.12 -6.63
N GLY A 51 0.35 18.24 -6.02
CA GLY A 51 -0.62 19.31 -5.79
C GLY A 51 -1.17 19.67 -4.39
N PHE A 52 -1.11 18.89 -3.30
CA PHE A 52 -1.72 19.42 -2.03
C PHE A 52 -0.87 20.50 -1.35
N LEU A 53 0.46 20.28 -1.27
CA LEU A 53 1.39 21.28 -0.74
C LEU A 53 1.84 22.29 -1.81
N GLU A 54 1.56 22.00 -3.08
CA GLU A 54 1.99 22.82 -4.24
C GLU A 54 0.96 23.87 -4.63
N TYR A 55 -0.34 23.71 -4.32
CA TYR A 55 -1.29 24.81 -4.53
C TYR A 55 -0.98 26.03 -3.63
N ALA A 56 -0.26 25.81 -2.53
CA ALA A 56 0.18 26.87 -1.63
C ALA A 56 1.56 27.48 -1.97
N ARG A 57 2.30 26.97 -2.96
CA ARG A 57 3.60 27.52 -3.38
C ARG A 57 3.78 27.42 -4.90
N VAL A 58 3.96 28.58 -5.53
CA VAL A 58 4.44 28.79 -6.91
C VAL A 58 5.30 27.62 -7.40
N TRP A 59 4.96 27.03 -8.54
CA TRP A 59 5.66 25.92 -9.18
C TRP A 59 7.20 26.16 -9.19
N GLN A 60 7.98 25.28 -8.55
CA GLN A 60 9.45 25.42 -8.40
C GLN A 60 10.25 24.37 -9.21
N GLY A 61 9.67 23.78 -10.26
CA GLY A 61 10.33 22.75 -11.08
C GLY A 61 9.98 21.30 -10.70
N PRO A 62 10.61 20.30 -11.34
CA PRO A 62 10.35 18.89 -11.10
C PRO A 62 10.71 18.49 -9.67
N ARG A 63 9.82 17.74 -9.00
CA ARG A 63 10.04 17.21 -7.65
C ARG A 63 9.97 15.70 -7.65
N ILE A 64 10.85 15.08 -6.87
CA ILE A 64 10.82 13.64 -6.64
C ILE A 64 9.54 13.27 -5.88
N GLY A 65 8.88 12.20 -6.32
CA GLY A 65 7.84 11.52 -5.57
C GLY A 65 8.45 10.82 -4.36
N PHE A 66 8.71 11.56 -3.28
CA PHE A 66 9.37 11.04 -2.08
C PHE A 66 8.76 9.71 -1.55
N PRO A 67 7.42 9.56 -1.48
CA PRO A 67 6.82 8.28 -1.08
C PRO A 67 7.10 7.13 -2.06
N ASP A 68 7.17 7.40 -3.36
CA ASP A 68 7.46 6.42 -4.41
C ASP A 68 8.91 5.95 -4.30
N VAL A 69 9.85 6.87 -4.11
CA VAL A 69 11.28 6.56 -3.87
C VAL A 69 11.45 5.68 -2.64
N ILE A 70 10.79 5.99 -1.53
CA ILE A 70 10.81 5.13 -0.34
C ILE A 70 10.33 3.72 -0.69
N CYS A 71 9.22 3.58 -1.42
CA CYS A 71 8.72 2.27 -1.82
C CYS A 71 9.74 1.51 -2.68
N TYR A 72 10.40 2.17 -3.63
CA TYR A 72 11.40 1.52 -4.48
C TYR A 72 12.65 1.10 -3.69
N LEU A 73 13.13 1.94 -2.76
CA LEU A 73 14.25 1.60 -1.87
C LEU A 73 13.88 0.43 -0.94
N MET A 74 12.65 0.41 -0.41
CA MET A 74 12.13 -0.71 0.39
C MET A 74 12.03 -2.00 -0.43
N LEU A 75 11.60 -1.93 -1.69
CA LEU A 75 11.52 -3.09 -2.57
C LEU A 75 12.90 -3.64 -2.92
N PHE A 76 13.88 -2.74 -3.16
CA PHE A 76 15.27 -3.11 -3.39
C PHE A 76 15.88 -3.80 -2.16
N ALA A 77 15.74 -3.21 -0.98
CA ALA A 77 16.18 -3.79 0.28
C ALA A 77 15.48 -5.14 0.54
N GLY A 78 14.18 -5.22 0.30
CA GLY A 78 13.40 -6.44 0.38
C GLY A 78 13.91 -7.55 -0.53
N ALA A 79 14.30 -7.22 -1.77
CA ALA A 79 14.87 -8.18 -2.72
C ALA A 79 16.22 -8.74 -2.23
N ILE A 80 17.07 -7.88 -1.65
CA ILE A 80 18.35 -8.29 -1.03
C ILE A 80 18.07 -9.22 0.16
N LEU A 81 17.20 -8.82 1.08
CA LEU A 81 16.87 -9.61 2.28
C LEU A 81 16.24 -10.96 1.92
N TYR A 82 15.33 -11.00 0.95
CA TYR A 82 14.73 -12.25 0.48
C TYR A 82 15.78 -13.18 -0.13
N ARG A 83 16.78 -12.64 -0.84
CA ARG A 83 17.91 -13.43 -1.37
C ARG A 83 18.83 -13.94 -0.25
N THR A 84 19.27 -13.07 0.65
CA THR A 84 20.26 -13.41 1.70
C THR A 84 19.67 -14.33 2.77
N SER A 85 18.38 -14.19 3.09
CA SER A 85 17.64 -15.06 4.02
C SER A 85 17.25 -16.43 3.45
N LYS A 86 17.73 -16.79 2.24
CA LYS A 86 17.32 -18.01 1.53
C LYS A 86 15.79 -18.12 1.37
N ARG A 87 15.13 -16.99 1.05
CA ARG A 87 13.69 -16.85 0.76
C ARG A 87 12.75 -16.89 1.96
N ARG A 88 13.28 -16.68 3.17
CA ARG A 88 12.49 -16.68 4.39
C ARG A 88 11.89 -15.30 4.69
N GLU A 89 12.66 -14.25 4.40
CA GLU A 89 12.28 -12.87 4.67
C GLU A 89 11.44 -12.27 3.54
N THR A 90 10.13 -12.16 3.74
CA THR A 90 9.18 -11.69 2.72
C THR A 90 8.44 -10.41 3.10
N ARG A 91 8.65 -9.84 4.29
CA ARG A 91 7.79 -8.77 4.82
C ARG A 91 7.83 -7.51 3.95
N LEU A 92 9.01 -6.95 3.65
CA LEU A 92 9.19 -5.76 2.80
C LEU A 92 8.65 -5.98 1.38
N ILE A 93 8.89 -7.16 0.79
CA ILE A 93 8.38 -7.48 -0.55
C ILE A 93 6.84 -7.50 -0.53
N ARG A 94 6.23 -8.20 0.43
CA ARG A 94 4.78 -8.26 0.57
C ARG A 94 4.18 -6.87 0.86
N PHE A 95 4.84 -6.10 1.72
CA PHE A 95 4.45 -4.74 2.05
C PHE A 95 4.44 -3.84 0.81
N VAL A 96 5.56 -3.72 0.09
CA VAL A 96 5.61 -2.81 -1.08
C VAL A 96 4.73 -3.31 -2.23
N LEU A 97 4.71 -4.61 -2.52
CA LEU A 97 3.84 -5.14 -3.58
C LEU A 97 2.36 -4.96 -3.26
N SER A 98 1.98 -4.93 -1.98
CA SER A 98 0.60 -4.62 -1.58
C SER A 98 0.24 -3.16 -1.85
N ILE A 99 1.19 -2.23 -1.65
CA ILE A 99 1.05 -0.82 -2.01
C ILE A 99 0.93 -0.67 -3.53
N VAL A 100 1.83 -1.30 -4.30
CA VAL A 100 1.79 -1.31 -5.77
C VAL A 100 0.43 -1.83 -6.26
N MET A 101 -0.04 -2.96 -5.73
CA MET A 101 -1.33 -3.53 -6.11
C MET A 101 -2.46 -2.52 -5.93
N MET A 102 -2.58 -1.97 -4.71
CA MET A 102 -3.71 -1.10 -4.37
C MET A 102 -3.65 0.26 -5.06
N SER A 103 -2.48 0.90 -5.14
CA SER A 103 -2.36 2.19 -5.82
C SER A 103 -2.74 2.11 -7.29
N ASN A 104 -2.35 1.02 -7.97
CA ASN A 104 -2.71 0.79 -9.37
C ASN A 104 -4.21 0.46 -9.53
N VAL A 105 -4.80 -0.35 -8.63
CA VAL A 105 -6.26 -0.59 -8.63
C VAL A 105 -7.04 0.72 -8.47
N LEU A 106 -6.64 1.56 -7.51
CA LEU A 106 -7.28 2.84 -7.28
C LEU A 106 -7.14 3.79 -8.46
N THR A 107 -5.97 3.80 -9.12
CA THR A 107 -5.75 4.60 -10.34
C THR A 107 -6.70 4.18 -11.46
N ILE A 108 -6.90 2.87 -11.66
CA ILE A 108 -7.86 2.35 -12.65
C ILE A 108 -9.28 2.74 -12.27
N LEU A 109 -9.70 2.49 -11.03
CA LEU A 109 -11.05 2.86 -10.57
C LEU A 109 -11.30 4.34 -10.77
N PHE A 110 -10.34 5.19 -10.42
CA PHE A 110 -10.42 6.63 -10.59
C PHE A 110 -10.53 7.03 -12.07
N SER A 111 -9.69 6.47 -12.93
CA SER A 111 -9.74 6.77 -14.38
C SER A 111 -11.09 6.45 -15.02
N ILE A 112 -11.76 5.39 -14.54
CA ILE A 112 -13.07 4.96 -15.04
C ILE A 112 -14.19 5.84 -14.47
N LEU A 113 -14.13 6.16 -13.18
CA LEU A 113 -15.17 6.95 -12.51
C LEU A 113 -15.10 8.44 -12.87
N MET A 114 -13.91 8.98 -13.14
CA MET A 114 -13.66 10.40 -13.37
C MET A 114 -12.77 10.64 -14.60
N PRO A 115 -13.24 10.29 -15.81
CA PRO A 115 -12.42 10.36 -17.02
C PRO A 115 -12.01 11.80 -17.40
N SER A 116 -12.77 12.83 -17.02
CA SER A 116 -12.38 14.24 -17.24
C SER A 116 -11.20 14.67 -16.35
N ALA A 117 -11.27 14.36 -15.06
CA ALA A 117 -10.21 14.67 -14.10
C ALA A 117 -8.92 13.90 -14.42
N PHE A 118 -9.06 12.62 -14.77
CA PHE A 118 -7.93 11.81 -15.21
C PHE A 118 -7.27 12.38 -16.47
N ARG A 119 -8.05 12.74 -17.50
CA ARG A 119 -7.48 13.36 -18.72
C ARG A 119 -6.76 14.67 -18.44
N SER A 120 -7.32 15.51 -17.57
CA SER A 120 -6.69 16.78 -17.16
C SER A 120 -5.35 16.56 -16.46
N GLN A 121 -5.23 15.50 -15.67
CA GLN A 121 -4.01 15.18 -14.94
C GLN A 121 -2.88 14.70 -15.84
N PHE A 122 -3.20 13.84 -16.81
CA PHE A 122 -2.22 13.25 -17.72
C PHE A 122 -2.02 14.07 -18.99
N GLN A 123 -2.58 15.29 -19.07
CA GLN A 123 -2.54 16.15 -20.26
C GLN A 123 -3.01 15.42 -21.53
N VAL A 124 -3.91 14.44 -21.37
CA VAL A 124 -4.39 13.61 -22.45
C VAL A 124 -5.41 14.41 -23.25
N ASP A 125 -5.02 14.77 -24.47
CA ASP A 125 -5.89 15.44 -25.42
C ASP A 125 -7.00 14.51 -25.94
N LEU A 126 -8.00 15.08 -26.62
CA LEU A 126 -9.10 14.32 -27.23
C LEU A 126 -8.70 13.63 -28.55
N SER A 127 -7.40 13.63 -28.88
CA SER A 127 -6.92 13.01 -30.11
C SER A 127 -6.96 11.48 -30.01
N LEU A 128 -6.86 10.81 -31.17
CA LEU A 128 -6.68 9.36 -31.22
C LEU A 128 -5.45 8.92 -30.41
N MET A 129 -4.37 9.71 -30.45
CA MET A 129 -3.14 9.42 -29.71
C MET A 129 -3.39 9.48 -28.19
N GLY A 130 -4.12 10.50 -27.71
CA GLY A 130 -4.48 10.62 -26.31
C GLY A 130 -5.27 9.41 -25.79
N TRP A 131 -6.26 8.94 -26.57
CA TRP A 131 -7.01 7.73 -26.21
C TRP A 131 -6.15 6.45 -26.21
N ILE A 132 -5.18 6.35 -27.13
CA ILE A 132 -4.22 5.23 -27.14
C ILE A 132 -3.37 5.25 -25.87
N LEU A 133 -2.81 6.40 -25.50
CA LEU A 133 -1.99 6.56 -24.29
C LEU A 133 -2.79 6.27 -23.01
N TYR A 134 -4.05 6.72 -22.95
CA TYR A 134 -4.98 6.39 -21.89
C TYR A 134 -5.22 4.87 -21.77
N GLY A 135 -5.45 4.20 -22.90
CA GLY A 135 -5.60 2.74 -22.94
C GLY A 135 -4.35 1.99 -22.51
N ILE A 136 -3.16 2.43 -22.95
CA ILE A 136 -1.88 1.86 -22.54
C ILE A 136 -1.67 2.00 -21.03
N THR A 137 -1.97 3.18 -20.49
CA THR A 137 -1.91 3.47 -19.05
C THR A 137 -2.80 2.52 -18.24
N LEU A 138 -4.05 2.35 -18.66
CA LEU A 138 -4.99 1.42 -18.03
C LEU A 138 -4.47 -0.02 -18.06
N ALA A 139 -4.02 -0.47 -19.23
CA ALA A 139 -3.47 -1.82 -19.40
C ALA A 139 -2.24 -2.05 -18.51
N LYS A 140 -1.34 -1.07 -18.43
CA LYS A 140 -0.15 -1.11 -17.58
C LYS A 140 -0.51 -1.17 -16.10
N ASN A 141 -1.43 -0.33 -15.63
CA ASN A 141 -1.84 -0.34 -14.21
C ASN A 141 -2.55 -1.66 -13.87
N ALA A 142 -3.37 -2.19 -14.79
CA ALA A 142 -4.03 -3.49 -14.61
C ALA A 142 -3.02 -4.64 -14.55
N ALA A 143 -2.01 -4.62 -15.41
CA ALA A 143 -0.93 -5.61 -15.42
C ALA A 143 -0.14 -5.57 -14.11
N LEU A 144 0.23 -4.38 -13.61
CA LEU A 144 0.94 -4.23 -12.34
C LEU A 144 0.10 -4.67 -11.14
N ALA A 145 -1.18 -4.30 -11.10
CA ALA A 145 -2.09 -4.72 -10.05
C ALA A 145 -2.25 -6.24 -10.01
N TYR A 146 -2.57 -6.85 -11.16
CA TYR A 146 -2.73 -8.30 -11.29
C TYR A 146 -1.44 -9.05 -10.95
N PHE A 147 -0.31 -8.59 -11.49
CA PHE A 147 0.97 -9.23 -11.25
C PHE A 147 1.34 -9.19 -9.76
N SER A 148 1.21 -8.03 -9.12
CA SER A 148 1.49 -7.86 -7.69
C SER A 148 0.60 -8.75 -6.84
N TYR A 149 -0.70 -8.80 -7.16
CA TYR A 149 -1.66 -9.72 -6.52
C TYR A 149 -1.22 -11.19 -6.63
N ARG A 150 -0.82 -11.64 -7.83
CA ARG A 150 -0.37 -13.03 -8.05
C ARG A 150 0.88 -13.37 -7.25
N VAL A 151 1.83 -12.45 -7.14
CA VAL A 151 3.03 -12.65 -6.30
C VAL A 151 2.65 -12.73 -4.83
N LEU A 152 1.78 -11.84 -4.35
CA LEU A 152 1.30 -11.84 -2.97
C LEU A 152 0.60 -13.15 -2.59
N GLN A 153 -0.25 -13.69 -3.47
CA GLN A 153 -0.91 -14.99 -3.25
C GLN A 153 0.10 -16.13 -3.11
N VAL A 154 1.16 -16.14 -3.93
CA VAL A 154 2.20 -17.18 -3.83
C VAL A 154 3.00 -17.04 -2.55
N LEU A 155 3.41 -15.82 -2.18
CA LEU A 155 4.14 -15.61 -0.92
C LEU A 155 3.29 -15.90 0.31
N ARG A 156 1.97 -15.70 0.23
CA ARG A 156 1.01 -16.09 1.27
C ARG A 156 0.91 -17.61 1.41
N ALA A 157 0.82 -18.33 0.30
CA ALA A 157 0.70 -19.80 0.32
C ALA A 157 1.94 -20.49 0.89
N GLU A 158 3.11 -19.86 0.81
CA GLU A 158 4.36 -20.37 1.40
C GLU A 158 4.45 -20.18 2.93
N LYS A 159 3.52 -19.44 3.57
CA LYS A 159 3.58 -19.12 5.00
C LYS A 159 2.89 -20.15 5.88
N VAL A 160 3.63 -20.61 6.90
CA VAL A 160 3.16 -21.53 7.94
C VAL A 160 2.60 -20.73 9.12
N LEU A 161 1.49 -21.22 9.69
CA LEU A 161 0.92 -20.64 10.91
C LEU A 161 1.61 -21.16 12.15
N VAL A 162 1.81 -20.29 13.13
CA VAL A 162 2.36 -20.71 14.42
C VAL A 162 1.27 -21.40 15.24
N THR A 163 1.58 -22.60 15.74
CA THR A 163 0.73 -23.36 16.65
C THR A 163 1.32 -23.40 18.06
N VAL A 164 0.46 -23.40 19.06
CA VAL A 164 0.81 -23.56 20.48
C VAL A 164 0.15 -24.84 20.97
N GLN A 165 0.92 -25.68 21.65
CA GLN A 165 0.38 -26.85 22.33
C GLN A 165 -0.38 -26.40 23.58
N SER A 166 -1.61 -26.87 23.71
CA SER A 166 -2.47 -26.69 24.87
C SER A 166 -3.04 -28.05 25.28
N GLY A 167 -3.39 -28.21 26.55
CA GLY A 167 -3.91 -29.48 27.08
C GLY A 167 -2.85 -30.30 27.81
N LEU A 168 -3.21 -31.54 28.15
CA LEU A 168 -2.33 -32.45 28.87
C LEU A 168 -1.19 -32.94 27.97
N PRO A 169 0.01 -33.23 28.51
CA PRO A 169 1.15 -33.70 27.73
C PRO A 169 0.88 -34.95 26.88
N GLU A 170 -0.08 -35.78 27.30
CA GLU A 170 -0.45 -37.04 26.65
C GLU A 170 -1.41 -36.84 25.46
N GLU A 171 -2.15 -35.72 25.41
CA GLU A 171 -3.10 -35.38 24.35
C GLU A 171 -2.96 -33.89 23.96
N PRO A 172 -1.90 -33.52 23.22
CA PRO A 172 -1.66 -32.13 22.86
C PRO A 172 -2.69 -31.63 21.85
N ILE A 173 -3.44 -30.59 22.21
CA ILE A 173 -4.31 -29.83 21.32
C ILE A 173 -3.48 -28.71 20.69
N LEU A 174 -3.37 -28.72 19.37
CA LEU A 174 -2.66 -27.67 18.63
C LEU A 174 -3.61 -26.52 18.34
N MET A 175 -3.38 -25.37 18.99
CA MET A 175 -4.15 -24.14 18.75
C MET A 175 -3.33 -23.12 17.95
N LEU A 176 -3.98 -22.33 17.11
CA LEU A 176 -3.31 -21.22 16.40
C LEU A 176 -2.89 -20.13 17.38
N GLN A 177 -1.64 -19.65 17.26
CA GLN A 177 -1.16 -18.56 18.09
C GLN A 177 -1.77 -17.22 17.65
N GLU A 178 -2.47 -16.56 18.57
CA GLU A 178 -3.03 -15.23 18.30
C GLU A 178 -1.98 -14.11 18.36
N ALA A 179 -2.23 -13.06 17.57
CA ALA A 179 -1.47 -11.83 17.62
C ALA A 179 -1.77 -11.05 18.91
N SER A 180 -0.71 -10.53 19.54
CA SER A 180 -0.84 -9.74 20.76
C SER A 180 -1.45 -8.36 20.50
N GLY A 181 -2.00 -7.72 21.54
CA GLY A 181 -2.53 -6.36 21.49
C GLY A 181 -1.57 -5.35 20.83
N PRO A 182 -0.29 -5.29 21.24
CA PRO A 182 0.70 -4.40 20.61
C PRO A 182 0.93 -4.69 19.12
N GLN A 183 0.91 -5.95 18.68
CA GLN A 183 1.02 -6.28 17.26
C GLN A 183 -0.19 -5.78 16.46
N ARG A 184 -1.40 -5.93 17.02
CA ARG A 184 -2.64 -5.42 16.43
C ARG A 184 -2.64 -3.88 16.36
N PHE A 185 -2.11 -3.20 17.37
CA PHE A 185 -1.89 -1.76 17.36
C PHE A 185 -0.91 -1.34 16.25
N THR A 186 0.24 -1.99 16.17
CA THR A 186 1.23 -1.73 15.10
C THR A 186 0.64 -1.94 13.71
N ASN A 187 -0.17 -2.98 13.52
CA ASN A 187 -0.91 -3.21 12.28
C ASN A 187 -1.82 -2.03 11.95
N ALA A 188 -2.65 -1.60 12.91
CA ALA A 188 -3.55 -0.47 12.71
C ALA A 188 -2.82 0.84 12.40
N LEU A 189 -1.68 1.08 13.05
CA LEU A 189 -0.85 2.27 12.80
C LEU A 189 -0.23 2.26 11.40
N ILE A 190 0.39 1.14 11.00
CA ILE A 190 0.97 1.00 9.66
C ILE A 190 -0.13 1.10 8.60
N ASP A 191 -1.26 0.43 8.80
CA ASP A 191 -2.39 0.46 7.88
C ASP A 191 -2.97 1.87 7.73
N LEU A 192 -3.03 2.66 8.82
CA LEU A 192 -3.45 4.06 8.76
C LEU A 192 -2.52 4.88 7.87
N ILE A 193 -1.20 4.79 8.09
CA ILE A 193 -0.20 5.52 7.31
C ILE A 193 -0.29 5.13 5.84
N VAL A 194 -0.32 3.82 5.54
CA VAL A 194 -0.37 3.31 4.16
C VAL A 194 -1.69 3.67 3.49
N CYS A 195 -2.82 3.60 4.20
CA CYS A 195 -4.12 4.01 3.67
C CYS A 195 -4.11 5.49 3.31
N VAL A 196 -3.61 6.36 4.19
CA VAL A 196 -3.47 7.79 3.88
C VAL A 196 -2.57 7.99 2.66
N LEU A 197 -1.38 7.38 2.62
CA LEU A 197 -0.44 7.53 1.50
C LEU A 197 -1.03 7.10 0.15
N ILE A 198 -1.74 5.98 0.12
CA ILE A 198 -2.32 5.43 -1.12
C ILE A 198 -3.51 6.24 -1.62
N PHE A 199 -4.31 6.79 -0.71
CA PHE A 199 -5.50 7.59 -1.08
C PHE A 199 -5.20 9.09 -1.20
N LEU A 200 -4.03 9.56 -0.77
CA LEU A 200 -3.67 10.97 -0.84
C LEU A 200 -3.65 11.51 -2.28
N PRO A 201 -3.06 10.84 -3.30
CA PRO A 201 -3.13 11.31 -4.69
C PRO A 201 -4.56 11.47 -5.18
N LEU A 202 -5.44 10.53 -4.80
CA LEU A 202 -6.87 10.65 -5.07
C LEU A 202 -7.43 11.91 -4.42
N GLY A 203 -7.07 12.17 -3.16
CA GLY A 203 -7.42 13.37 -2.41
C GLY A 203 -6.87 14.69 -2.96
N THR A 204 -5.87 14.70 -3.84
CA THR A 204 -5.39 15.93 -4.49
C THR A 204 -5.95 16.10 -5.89
N GLN A 205 -6.36 15.00 -6.54
CA GLN A 205 -6.79 14.95 -7.94
C GLN A 205 -8.33 14.93 -8.09
N LEU A 206 -9.06 14.34 -7.15
CA LEU A 206 -10.54 14.28 -7.11
C LEU A 206 -11.19 15.54 -6.55
N VAL A 207 -10.45 16.26 -5.72
CA VAL A 207 -11.02 16.98 -4.58
C VAL A 207 -11.50 18.38 -4.89
N PRO A 208 -10.96 19.16 -5.84
CA PRO A 208 -11.48 20.52 -6.01
C PRO A 208 -12.97 20.55 -6.36
N GLU A 209 -13.50 19.58 -7.13
CA GLU A 209 -14.93 19.56 -7.50
C GLU A 209 -15.78 18.65 -6.60
N TRP A 210 -15.29 17.45 -6.24
CA TRP A 210 -16.04 16.56 -5.35
C TRP A 210 -15.96 17.02 -3.89
N LEU A 211 -14.78 17.38 -3.40
CA LEU A 211 -14.62 17.88 -2.03
C LEU A 211 -15.37 19.19 -1.89
N SER A 212 -15.23 20.17 -2.80
CA SER A 212 -15.99 21.43 -2.68
C SER A 212 -17.49 21.21 -2.52
N ARG A 213 -18.11 20.33 -3.33
CA ARG A 213 -19.53 19.94 -3.15
C ARG A 213 -19.81 19.32 -1.80
N MET A 214 -18.91 18.46 -1.30
CA MET A 214 -19.05 17.86 0.03
C MET A 214 -18.83 18.87 1.16
N GLU A 215 -17.91 19.83 1.01
CA GLU A 215 -17.66 20.90 1.97
C GLU A 215 -18.85 21.86 2.03
N GLU A 216 -19.42 22.21 0.88
CA GLU A 216 -20.64 23.01 0.78
C GLU A 216 -21.83 22.32 1.47
N THR A 217 -21.95 20.99 1.32
CA THR A 217 -23.09 20.23 1.85
C THR A 217 -22.93 19.86 3.34
N PHE A 218 -21.75 19.40 3.74
CA PHE A 218 -21.51 18.78 5.05
C PHE A 218 -20.54 19.58 5.93
N GLY A 219 -19.86 20.59 5.38
CA GLY A 219 -18.76 21.29 6.02
C GLY A 219 -17.41 20.60 5.82
N SER A 220 -16.33 21.39 5.77
CA SER A 220 -14.96 20.93 5.47
C SER A 220 -14.49 19.77 6.34
N ARG A 221 -14.70 19.87 7.67
CA ARG A 221 -14.32 18.82 8.62
C ARG A 221 -15.02 17.49 8.32
N ASN A 222 -16.31 17.52 8.02
CA ASN A 222 -17.08 16.31 7.79
C ASN A 222 -16.76 15.70 6.42
N ALA A 223 -16.52 16.53 5.40
CA ALA A 223 -16.11 16.07 4.07
C ALA A 223 -14.82 15.24 4.14
N VAL A 224 -13.81 15.70 4.89
CA VAL A 224 -12.56 14.97 5.11
C VAL A 224 -12.80 13.66 5.88
N VAL A 225 -13.65 13.69 6.92
CA VAL A 225 -13.98 12.47 7.69
C VAL A 225 -14.68 11.43 6.80
N ILE A 226 -15.65 11.85 5.98
CA ILE A 226 -16.35 10.97 5.04
C ILE A 226 -15.37 10.34 4.05
N LEU A 227 -14.46 11.14 3.48
CA LEU A 227 -13.42 10.65 2.58
C LEU A 227 -12.55 9.59 3.25
N LEU A 228 -12.10 9.83 4.48
CA LEU A 228 -11.31 8.88 5.25
C LEU A 228 -12.07 7.59 5.58
N VAL A 229 -13.36 7.67 5.90
CA VAL A 229 -14.21 6.49 6.16
C VAL A 229 -14.37 5.65 4.89
N ILE A 230 -14.62 6.29 3.74
CA ILE A 230 -14.73 5.60 2.45
C ILE A 230 -13.39 4.94 2.09
N ALA A 231 -12.29 5.69 2.17
CA ALA A 231 -10.95 5.20 1.88
C ALA A 231 -10.58 3.98 2.75
N ARG A 232 -10.79 4.09 4.07
CA ARG A 232 -10.49 3.02 5.02
C ARG A 232 -11.38 1.79 4.80
N THR A 233 -12.64 2.00 4.42
CA THR A 233 -13.56 0.89 4.11
C THR A 233 -13.10 0.13 2.87
N ILE A 234 -12.82 0.84 1.77
CA ILE A 234 -12.30 0.23 0.53
C ILE A 234 -10.97 -0.50 0.79
N TYR A 235 -10.07 0.13 1.55
CA TYR A 235 -8.78 -0.43 1.93
C TYR A 235 -8.90 -1.78 2.63
N TYR A 236 -9.62 -1.85 3.75
CA TYR A 236 -9.71 -3.10 4.52
C TYR A 236 -10.49 -4.18 3.79
N ILE A 237 -11.59 -3.84 3.11
CA ILE A 237 -12.38 -4.80 2.33
C ILE A 237 -11.51 -5.45 1.26
N LEU A 238 -10.83 -4.66 0.43
CA LEU A 238 -10.03 -5.19 -0.67
C LEU A 238 -8.88 -6.06 -0.17
N PHE A 239 -8.13 -5.61 0.83
CA PHE A 239 -7.00 -6.37 1.36
C PHE A 239 -7.43 -7.64 2.10
N GLU A 240 -8.39 -7.55 3.01
CA GLU A 240 -8.77 -8.70 3.83
C GLU A 240 -9.58 -9.75 3.06
N MET A 241 -10.41 -9.34 2.10
CA MET A 241 -11.14 -10.31 1.27
C MET A 241 -10.21 -11.07 0.32
N THR A 242 -9.18 -10.41 -0.24
CA THR A 242 -8.35 -11.02 -1.28
C THR A 242 -7.12 -11.72 -0.70
N LEU A 243 -6.48 -11.14 0.30
CA LEU A 243 -5.19 -11.60 0.83
C LEU A 243 -5.26 -12.05 2.29
N ALA A 244 -6.40 -11.91 2.95
CA ALA A 244 -6.58 -12.15 4.40
C ALA A 244 -5.64 -11.32 5.29
N ALA A 245 -4.92 -10.36 4.72
CA ALA A 245 -3.93 -9.55 5.40
C ALA A 245 -3.78 -8.20 4.69
N THR A 246 -3.48 -7.18 5.48
CA THR A 246 -3.20 -5.81 5.06
C THR A 246 -1.70 -5.55 5.02
N PRO A 247 -1.24 -4.44 4.41
CA PRO A 247 0.16 -4.01 4.45
C PRO A 247 0.80 -4.08 5.85
N GLY A 248 0.14 -3.56 6.89
CA GLY A 248 0.62 -3.65 8.27
C GLY A 248 0.80 -5.09 8.74
N LYS A 249 -0.17 -5.96 8.43
CA LYS A 249 -0.12 -7.38 8.78
C LYS A 249 0.98 -8.15 8.06
N PHE A 250 1.37 -7.73 6.85
CA PHE A 250 2.56 -8.28 6.20
C PHE A 250 3.85 -7.93 6.94
N MET A 251 3.92 -6.75 7.56
CA MET A 251 5.08 -6.34 8.35
C MET A 251 5.17 -7.08 9.69
N THR A 252 4.04 -7.36 10.34
CA THR A 252 4.04 -8.11 11.61
C THR A 252 3.89 -9.62 11.43
N GLU A 253 3.80 -10.10 10.20
CA GLU A 253 3.58 -11.52 9.86
C GLU A 253 2.36 -12.10 10.57
N THR A 254 1.22 -11.46 10.33
CA THR A 254 -0.08 -11.89 10.86
C THR A 254 -1.09 -11.99 9.74
N ARG A 255 -2.16 -12.75 9.95
CA ARG A 255 -3.28 -12.83 9.00
C ARG A 255 -4.61 -13.02 9.72
N VAL A 256 -5.68 -12.62 9.05
CA VAL A 256 -7.06 -12.79 9.53
C VAL A 256 -7.54 -14.19 9.18
N MET A 257 -8.20 -14.82 10.13
CA MET A 257 -8.93 -16.08 9.98
C MET A 257 -10.27 -15.94 10.71
N ASP A 258 -11.20 -16.84 10.45
CA ASP A 258 -12.33 -17.00 11.34
C ASP A 258 -11.91 -17.66 12.67
N VAL A 259 -12.87 -17.75 13.60
CA VAL A 259 -12.67 -18.36 14.92
C VAL A 259 -12.31 -19.84 14.84
N ASP A 260 -12.76 -20.55 13.80
CA ASP A 260 -12.51 -21.97 13.59
C ASP A 260 -11.10 -22.22 13.00
N GLY A 261 -10.49 -21.18 12.41
CA GLY A 261 -9.15 -21.23 11.81
C GLY A 261 -9.16 -21.34 10.29
N ASP A 262 -10.34 -21.27 9.68
CA ASP A 262 -10.56 -21.27 8.25
C ASP A 262 -10.47 -19.85 7.66
N PRO A 263 -10.31 -19.74 6.33
CA PRO A 263 -10.35 -18.45 5.65
C PRO A 263 -11.67 -17.72 5.90
N ALA A 264 -11.59 -16.53 6.50
CA ALA A 264 -12.79 -15.74 6.82
C ALA A 264 -13.63 -15.44 5.56
N ILE A 265 -14.91 -15.78 5.63
CA ILE A 265 -15.86 -15.51 4.54
C ILE A 265 -16.09 -13.99 4.36
N PRO A 266 -16.48 -13.53 3.15
CA PRO A 266 -16.63 -12.10 2.87
C PRO A 266 -17.55 -11.34 3.84
N GLY A 267 -18.65 -11.97 4.28
CA GLY A 267 -19.58 -11.36 5.23
C GLY A 267 -18.95 -11.02 6.59
N LEU A 268 -18.02 -11.84 7.07
CA LEU A 268 -17.30 -11.57 8.31
C LEU A 268 -16.32 -10.40 8.12
N ILE A 269 -15.64 -10.33 6.97
CA ILE A 269 -14.72 -9.23 6.65
C ILE A 269 -15.44 -7.88 6.55
N VAL A 270 -16.64 -7.84 5.97
CA VAL A 270 -17.45 -6.61 5.95
C VAL A 270 -17.82 -6.18 7.36
N ARG A 271 -18.35 -7.11 8.19
CA ARG A 271 -18.69 -6.83 9.59
C ARG A 271 -17.47 -6.34 10.36
N ARG A 272 -16.32 -6.98 10.17
CA ARG A 272 -15.03 -6.61 10.75
C ARG A 272 -14.59 -5.21 10.35
N THR A 273 -14.78 -4.84 9.08
CA THR A 273 -14.42 -3.51 8.60
C THR A 273 -15.32 -2.43 9.19
N LEU A 274 -16.62 -2.68 9.27
CA LEU A 274 -17.57 -1.73 9.85
C LEU A 274 -17.37 -1.56 11.37
N SER A 275 -17.07 -2.64 12.10
CA SER A 275 -16.82 -2.58 13.54
C SER A 275 -15.53 -1.87 13.93
N ARG A 276 -14.61 -1.59 12.99
CA ARG A 276 -13.43 -0.75 13.22
C ARG A 276 -13.73 0.75 13.34
N PHE A 277 -14.95 1.17 13.02
CA PHE A 277 -15.38 2.57 13.19
C PHE A 277 -15.96 2.84 14.57
N ILE A 278 -15.97 1.86 15.47
CA ILE A 278 -16.31 2.07 16.89
C ILE A 278 -15.27 3.03 17.50
N PRO A 279 -15.68 4.12 18.16
CA PRO A 279 -14.76 5.03 18.82
C PRO A 279 -13.85 4.29 19.82
N PHE A 280 -12.58 4.67 19.89
CA PHE A 280 -11.56 4.05 20.78
C PHE A 280 -11.20 2.60 20.47
N GLU A 281 -11.58 2.07 19.31
CA GLU A 281 -11.20 0.70 18.90
C GLU A 281 -9.69 0.40 18.99
N PRO A 282 -8.76 1.28 18.56
CA PRO A 282 -7.33 1.02 18.70
C PRO A 282 -6.85 0.96 20.15
N LEU A 283 -7.53 1.67 21.07
CA LEU A 283 -7.20 1.63 22.49
C LEU A 283 -7.63 0.31 23.11
N SER A 284 -8.72 -0.31 22.64
CA SER A 284 -9.25 -1.58 23.16
C SER A 284 -8.22 -2.72 23.16
N PHE A 285 -7.19 -2.65 22.31
CA PHE A 285 -6.13 -3.66 22.21
C PHE A 285 -5.28 -3.80 23.46
N PHE A 286 -5.14 -2.74 24.28
CA PHE A 286 -4.29 -2.77 25.48
C PHE A 286 -4.95 -3.50 26.68
N TRP A 287 -6.23 -3.82 26.57
CA TRP A 287 -7.07 -4.37 27.65
C TRP A 287 -7.95 -5.52 27.13
N ASN A 288 -7.50 -6.18 26.06
CA ASN A 288 -8.12 -7.35 25.43
C ASN A 288 -9.59 -7.13 24.98
N GLY A 289 -9.99 -5.89 24.69
CA GLY A 289 -11.34 -5.59 24.23
C GLY A 289 -11.64 -6.16 22.85
N LEU A 290 -10.65 -6.15 21.94
CA LEU A 290 -10.66 -6.78 20.60
C LEU A 290 -12.03 -6.68 19.89
N TRP A 291 -12.68 -5.51 19.95
CA TRP A 291 -14.11 -5.42 19.63
C TRP A 291 -14.43 -5.82 18.21
N HIS A 292 -13.60 -5.42 17.24
CA HIS A 292 -13.84 -5.74 15.85
C HIS A 292 -13.66 -7.24 15.56
N ASP A 293 -12.76 -7.93 16.26
CA ASP A 293 -12.57 -9.37 16.20
C ASP A 293 -13.81 -10.10 16.76
N ASN A 294 -14.24 -9.72 17.96
CA ASN A 294 -15.38 -10.31 18.67
C ASN A 294 -16.71 -10.13 17.91
N ILE A 295 -16.99 -8.92 17.42
CA ILE A 295 -18.23 -8.61 16.70
C ILE A 295 -18.30 -9.34 15.35
N SER A 296 -17.15 -9.60 14.74
CA SER A 296 -17.08 -10.24 13.41
C SER A 296 -16.81 -11.73 13.46
N TYR A 297 -16.67 -12.34 14.64
CA TYR A 297 -16.26 -13.75 14.79
C TYR A 297 -14.99 -14.07 13.97
N THR A 298 -13.99 -13.19 14.06
CA THR A 298 -12.69 -13.39 13.41
C THR A 298 -11.55 -13.21 14.40
N ARG A 299 -10.39 -13.75 14.08
CA ARG A 299 -9.15 -13.61 14.87
C ARG A 299 -7.97 -13.26 13.97
N VAL A 300 -6.92 -12.73 14.58
CA VAL A 300 -5.65 -12.46 13.90
C VAL A 300 -4.62 -13.43 14.46
N VAL A 301 -4.08 -14.27 13.60
CA VAL A 301 -3.14 -15.33 13.94
C VAL A 301 -1.75 -15.01 13.38
N LYS A 302 -0.71 -15.54 14.05
CA LYS A 302 0.69 -15.33 13.67
C LYS A 302 1.14 -16.31 12.59
N GLU A 303 1.91 -15.80 11.65
CA GLU A 303 2.72 -16.59 10.73
C GLU A 303 4.13 -16.79 11.32
N GLU A 304 4.79 -17.86 10.93
CA GLU A 304 6.14 -18.18 11.39
C GLU A 304 7.17 -17.14 10.90
N GLN A 305 7.89 -16.54 11.86
CA GLN A 305 8.95 -15.57 11.59
C GLN A 305 10.27 -16.28 11.32
N THR A 306 10.53 -16.59 10.05
CA THR A 306 11.71 -17.39 9.64
C THR A 306 12.89 -16.54 9.14
N GLY A 307 12.71 -15.21 9.08
CA GLY A 307 13.66 -14.25 8.52
C GLY A 307 14.54 -13.55 9.56
N VAL A 308 14.73 -12.24 9.40
CA VAL A 308 15.51 -11.40 10.32
C VAL A 308 14.69 -11.18 11.61
N ASP A 309 15.33 -11.06 12.76
CA ASP A 309 14.63 -10.71 14.00
C ASP A 309 13.82 -9.40 13.84
N GLY A 310 12.58 -9.39 14.34
CA GLY A 310 11.63 -8.29 14.15
C GLY A 310 12.13 -6.94 14.66
N THR A 311 12.90 -6.93 15.75
CA THR A 311 13.46 -5.70 16.34
C THR A 311 14.47 -5.04 15.40
N ARG A 312 15.35 -5.83 14.77
CA ARG A 312 16.33 -5.34 13.79
C ARG A 312 15.65 -4.92 12.48
N TYR A 313 14.53 -5.54 12.14
CA TYR A 313 13.76 -5.21 10.95
C TYR A 313 13.14 -3.81 11.03
N LEU A 314 12.67 -3.41 12.22
CA LEU A 314 12.11 -2.08 12.44
C LEU A 314 13.12 -0.96 12.22
N LEU A 315 14.42 -1.21 12.36
CA LEU A 315 15.48 -0.22 12.10
C LEU A 315 15.73 0.03 10.60
N ILE A 316 15.35 -0.92 9.74
CA ILE A 316 15.50 -0.77 8.28
C ILE A 316 14.60 0.35 7.77
N PHE A 317 13.41 0.52 8.36
CA PHE A 317 12.44 1.52 7.91
C PHE A 317 12.91 2.97 8.16
N PRO A 318 13.32 3.38 9.37
CA PRO A 318 13.93 4.70 9.60
C PRO A 318 15.17 4.95 8.75
N ALA A 319 16.02 3.93 8.53
CA ALA A 319 17.21 4.08 7.69
C ALA A 319 16.84 4.38 6.22
N ILE A 320 15.85 3.68 5.67
CA ILE A 320 15.36 3.93 4.31
C ILE A 320 14.67 5.30 4.22
N VAL A 321 13.89 5.68 5.23
CA VAL A 321 13.27 7.01 5.28
C VAL A 321 14.34 8.10 5.35
N ALA A 322 15.37 7.95 6.18
CA ALA A 322 16.49 8.88 6.26
C ALA A 322 17.25 8.99 4.94
N LEU A 323 17.52 7.87 4.27
CA LEU A 323 18.11 7.86 2.93
C LEU A 323 17.23 8.58 1.91
N GLY A 324 15.92 8.32 1.93
CA GLY A 324 14.95 9.04 1.10
C GLY A 324 14.98 10.55 1.36
N ILE A 325 15.11 10.96 2.63
CA ILE A 325 15.16 12.39 3.01
C ILE A 325 16.44 13.01 2.46
N ILE A 326 17.57 12.31 2.54
CA ILE A 326 18.83 12.78 1.95
C ILE A 326 18.65 12.98 0.45
N LEU A 327 18.11 11.98 -0.27
CA LEU A 327 17.86 12.08 -1.71
C LEU A 327 16.93 13.25 -2.06
N TYR A 328 15.83 13.41 -1.31
CA TYR A 328 14.87 14.51 -1.51
C TYR A 328 15.48 15.90 -1.26
N ASN A 329 16.41 16.02 -0.30
CA ASN A 329 17.07 17.30 -0.04
C ASN A 329 18.21 17.59 -1.03
N MET A 330 18.77 16.58 -1.70
CA MET A 330 19.71 16.79 -2.80
C MET A 330 19.03 17.45 -4.00
N ASP A 331 17.71 17.30 -4.16
CA ASP A 331 16.92 17.97 -5.20
C ASP A 331 16.91 19.49 -5.05
N GLY A 332 17.15 20.02 -3.84
CA GLY A 332 17.22 21.46 -3.59
C GLY A 332 18.56 22.12 -3.95
N ILE A 333 19.53 21.34 -4.45
CA ILE A 333 20.92 21.77 -4.71
C ILE A 333 21.20 21.87 -6.24
N PHE A 334 20.37 21.27 -7.10
CA PHE A 334 20.56 21.24 -8.55
C PHE A 334 19.69 22.24 -9.31
#